data_AF-A0A355AUG4-F1
#
_entry.id   AF-A0A355AUG4-F1
#
_cell.length_a   1.000
_cell.length_b   1.000
_cell.length_c   1.000
_cell.angle_alpha   90.00
_cell.angle_beta   90.00
_cell.angle_gamma   90.00
#
_symmetry.space_group_name_H-M   'P 1'
#
loop_
_entity.id
_entity.type
_entity.pdbx_description
1 polymer ?
#
loop_
_entity_poly.entity_id
_entity_poly.type
_entity_poly.pdbx_seq_one_letter_code
_entity_poly.pdbx_strand_id
1 'polypeptide(L)'
;AKEKGLARERLLYDRVLTQLQPAISRLQRGAQALSELDVLDTFARRAEELRLCRPQLTSESVLQIKAGRHPVVEHSQDEPFINNDLELGPHNRMLMITGPNMGGKSTYMRQTALIVLLAHTGSFVPADEAIIGPVSQIFTRIGASDDLTGGRSTFMVEMTEMAYILRNATRDSLVLVDEIGRGTSTFDGLALAWSCALDLAERVQSFSLFSTHYFELTSLPESSGNMDNVHLDAIEHDGEVVFLYEVKPGPANQSYGLQVARLAGIPESILIDAKQRLSNLEQGHLQDISKQTDQLTIFSDPDREPLKRLRQYLEG
;
A
#
# COMPACT_ATOMS: atom_id res chain seq x y z
N ALA A 1 -10.43 46.79 53.56
CA ALA A 1 -9.01 46.46 53.31
C ALA A 1 -8.84 45.43 52.19
N LYS A 2 -9.53 44.27 52.27
CA LYS A 2 -9.42 43.16 51.30
C LYS A 2 -9.78 43.55 49.84
N GLU A 3 -10.86 44.29 49.65
CA GLU A 3 -11.32 44.76 48.33
C GLU A 3 -10.35 45.76 47.66
N LYS A 4 -9.78 46.68 48.44
CA LYS A 4 -8.73 47.62 47.97
C LYS A 4 -7.44 46.89 47.59
N GLY A 5 -7.11 45.80 48.28
CA GLY A 5 -5.98 44.93 47.95
C GLY A 5 -6.16 44.26 46.59
N LEU A 6 -7.30 43.61 46.37
CA LEU A 6 -7.62 42.93 45.11
C LEU A 6 -7.66 43.89 43.91
N ALA A 7 -8.23 45.08 44.09
CA ALA A 7 -8.25 46.11 43.05
C ALA A 7 -6.84 46.57 42.66
N ARG A 8 -5.94 46.68 43.63
CA ARG A 8 -4.53 47.04 43.37
C ARG A 8 -3.78 45.92 42.65
N GLU A 9 -4.03 44.67 43.01
CA GLU A 9 -3.44 43.50 42.38
C GLU A 9 -3.84 43.40 40.90
N ARG A 10 -5.15 43.53 40.59
CA ARG A 10 -5.64 43.53 39.20
C ARG A 10 -4.98 44.62 38.36
N LEU A 11 -4.87 45.83 38.90
CA LEU A 11 -4.22 46.95 38.23
C LEU A 11 -2.73 46.67 37.95
N LEU A 12 -2.02 46.02 38.87
CA LEU A 12 -0.62 45.64 38.67
C LEU A 12 -0.49 44.53 37.62
N TYR A 13 -1.38 43.53 37.63
CA TYR A 13 -1.43 42.47 36.63
C TYR A 13 -1.67 43.04 35.21
N ASP A 14 -2.67 43.91 35.05
CA ASP A 14 -2.96 44.56 33.76
C ASP A 14 -1.76 45.37 33.25
N ARG A 15 -1.03 46.04 34.14
CA ARG A 15 0.22 46.75 33.78
C ARG A 15 1.31 45.81 33.29
N VAL A 16 1.49 44.65 33.92
CA VAL A 16 2.44 43.63 33.46
C VAL A 16 2.05 43.15 32.06
N LEU A 17 0.76 42.88 31.82
CA LEU A 17 0.29 42.49 30.49
C LEU A 17 0.56 43.57 29.43
N THR A 18 0.30 44.84 29.74
CA THR A 18 0.62 45.97 28.82
C THR A 18 2.12 46.08 28.56
N GLN A 19 2.97 45.86 29.57
CA GLN A 19 4.42 45.88 29.39
C GLN A 19 4.94 44.70 28.55
N LEU A 20 4.26 43.56 28.58
CA LEU A 20 4.60 42.37 27.79
C LEU A 20 4.12 42.46 26.34
N GLN A 21 3.08 43.26 26.03
CA GLN A 21 2.51 43.37 24.68
C GLN A 21 3.56 43.60 23.57
N PRO A 22 4.52 44.55 23.69
CA PRO A 22 5.53 44.77 22.66
C PRO A 22 6.48 43.58 22.46
N ALA A 23 6.61 42.71 23.47
CA ALA A 23 7.48 41.53 23.43
C ALA A 23 6.77 40.27 22.89
N ILE A 24 5.45 40.28 22.70
CA ILE A 24 4.67 39.09 22.27
C ILE A 24 5.26 38.47 21.01
N SER A 25 5.53 39.26 19.96
CA SER A 25 6.09 38.73 18.71
C SER A 25 7.48 38.10 18.90
N ARG A 26 8.28 38.60 19.86
CA ARG A 26 9.57 37.98 20.19
C ARG A 26 9.38 36.68 20.96
N LEU A 27 8.43 36.64 21.90
CA LEU A 27 8.11 35.43 22.66
C LEU A 27 7.53 34.33 21.76
N GLN A 28 6.64 34.66 20.82
CA GLN A 28 6.08 33.71 19.85
C GLN A 28 7.17 33.12 18.95
N ARG A 29 8.09 33.95 18.44
CA ARG A 29 9.25 33.44 17.67
C ARG A 29 10.15 32.54 18.52
N GLY A 30 10.38 32.90 19.78
CA GLY A 30 11.15 32.08 20.71
C GLY A 30 10.48 30.74 20.98
N ALA A 31 9.17 30.73 21.21
CA ALA A 31 8.39 29.50 21.38
C ALA A 31 8.44 28.62 20.13
N GLN A 32 8.26 29.19 18.94
CA GLN A 32 8.35 28.44 17.69
C GLN A 32 9.73 27.81 17.47
N ALA A 33 10.81 28.56 17.72
CA ALA A 33 12.17 28.03 17.63
C ALA A 33 12.44 26.92 18.64
N LEU A 34 11.93 27.05 19.88
CA LEU A 34 12.04 26.00 20.89
C LEU A 34 11.25 24.74 20.48
N SER A 35 10.06 24.90 19.92
CA SER A 35 9.26 23.77 19.40
C SER A 35 9.94 23.07 18.23
N GLU A 36 10.58 23.81 17.32
CA GLU A 36 11.36 23.21 16.23
C GLU A 36 12.56 22.43 16.75
N LEU A 37 13.30 23.00 17.72
CA LEU A 37 14.41 22.31 18.37
C LEU A 37 13.97 21.03 19.09
N ASP A 38 12.83 21.05 19.78
CA ASP A 38 12.27 19.89 20.47
C ASP A 38 11.94 18.75 19.49
N VAL A 39 11.35 19.07 18.35
CA VAL A 39 11.05 18.09 17.28
C VAL A 39 12.35 17.53 16.68
N LEU A 40 13.32 18.38 16.37
CA LEU A 40 14.59 17.95 15.77
C LEU A 40 15.42 17.10 16.73
N ASP A 41 15.48 17.46 18.02
CA ASP A 41 16.12 16.64 19.07
C ASP A 41 15.42 15.29 19.19
N THR A 42 14.08 15.29 19.18
CA THR A 42 13.30 14.05 19.19
C THR A 42 13.62 13.17 17.98
N PHE A 43 13.67 13.72 16.77
CA PHE A 43 14.03 12.96 15.57
C PHE A 43 15.44 12.38 15.65
N ALA A 44 16.43 13.16 16.11
CA ALA A 44 17.80 12.69 16.26
C ALA A 44 17.90 11.54 17.27
N ARG A 45 17.26 11.69 18.45
CA ARG A 45 17.23 10.65 19.47
C ARG A 45 16.54 9.37 18.99
N ARG A 46 15.40 9.50 18.32
CA ARG A 46 14.68 8.33 17.76
C ARG A 46 15.47 7.65 16.65
N ALA A 47 16.23 8.41 15.86
CA ALA A 47 17.09 7.83 14.84
C ALA A 47 18.16 6.90 15.45
N GLU A 48 18.78 7.31 16.56
CA GLU A 48 19.76 6.49 17.26
C GLU A 48 19.12 5.31 17.99
N GLU A 49 18.09 5.57 18.81
CA GLU A 49 17.41 4.54 19.62
C GLU A 49 16.79 3.43 18.76
N LEU A 50 16.21 3.78 17.60
CA LEU A 50 15.49 2.84 16.71
C LEU A 50 16.32 2.38 15.50
N ARG A 51 17.61 2.78 15.44
CA ARG A 51 18.52 2.47 14.33
C ARG A 51 17.92 2.86 12.97
N LEU A 52 17.46 4.10 12.85
CA LEU A 52 16.91 4.63 11.61
C LEU A 52 18.04 5.13 10.70
N CYS A 53 17.87 5.03 9.39
CA CYS A 53 18.83 5.55 8.42
C CYS A 53 18.38 6.93 7.89
N ARG A 54 19.35 7.74 7.45
CA ARG A 54 19.04 9.01 6.79
C ARG A 54 18.60 8.70 5.35
N PRO A 55 17.37 9.05 4.93
CA PRO A 55 16.95 8.82 3.56
C PRO A 55 17.70 9.77 2.60
N GLN A 56 17.97 9.28 1.39
CA GLN A 56 18.43 10.09 0.27
C GLN A 56 17.24 10.56 -0.55
N LEU A 57 16.95 11.86 -0.52
CA LEU A 57 15.95 12.47 -1.39
C LEU A 57 16.56 12.79 -2.75
N THR A 58 15.91 12.37 -3.83
CA THR A 58 16.37 12.57 -5.22
C THR A 58 15.28 13.19 -6.09
N SER A 59 15.66 13.80 -7.21
CA SER A 59 14.73 14.25 -8.25
C SER A 59 14.35 13.14 -9.24
N GLU A 60 15.05 12.00 -9.17
CA GLU A 60 14.77 10.84 -10.02
C GLU A 60 13.47 10.14 -9.58
N SER A 61 12.74 9.57 -10.53
CA SER A 61 11.48 8.87 -10.26
C SER A 61 11.76 7.44 -9.79
N VAL A 62 12.24 7.32 -8.55
CA VAL A 62 12.60 6.06 -7.89
C VAL A 62 12.06 6.01 -6.46
N LEU A 63 11.68 4.83 -6.01
CA LEU A 63 11.39 4.53 -4.60
C LEU A 63 12.06 3.20 -4.26
N GLN A 64 13.23 3.28 -3.64
CA GLN A 64 14.03 2.13 -3.23
C GLN A 64 14.18 2.13 -1.71
N ILE A 65 13.88 1.00 -1.09
CA ILE A 65 14.01 0.77 0.35
C ILE A 65 14.71 -0.56 0.54
N LYS A 66 15.81 -0.59 1.29
CA LYS A 66 16.51 -1.82 1.68
C LYS A 66 16.25 -2.14 3.14
N ALA A 67 15.85 -3.38 3.40
CA ALA A 67 15.50 -3.86 4.73
C ALA A 67 14.52 -2.92 5.47
N GLY A 68 13.45 -2.50 4.79
CA GLY A 68 12.43 -1.62 5.33
C GLY A 68 11.60 -2.32 6.43
N ARG A 69 11.28 -1.56 7.47
CA ARG A 69 10.58 -2.02 8.67
C ARG A 69 9.35 -1.17 8.96
N HIS A 70 8.32 -1.78 9.55
CA HIS A 70 7.16 -1.04 10.00
C HIS A 70 7.42 -0.42 11.39
N PRO A 71 7.50 0.92 11.54
CA PRO A 71 8.00 1.56 12.75
C PRO A 71 7.17 1.28 14.02
N VAL A 72 5.88 1.02 13.86
CA VAL A 72 4.99 0.65 14.99
C VAL A 72 5.00 -0.86 15.27
N VAL A 73 4.78 -1.69 14.24
CA VAL A 73 4.64 -3.14 14.39
C VAL A 73 5.92 -3.77 14.93
N GLU A 74 7.10 -3.30 14.49
CA GLU A 74 8.43 -3.73 14.97
C GLU A 74 8.56 -3.65 16.51
N HIS A 75 7.85 -2.70 17.15
CA HIS A 75 7.94 -2.44 18.58
C HIS A 75 6.73 -2.96 19.37
N SER A 76 5.74 -3.53 18.70
CA SER A 76 4.51 -4.03 19.32
C SER A 76 4.43 -5.56 19.44
N GLN A 77 5.43 -6.26 18.91
CA GLN A 77 5.49 -7.71 18.89
C GLN A 77 6.72 -8.19 19.66
N ASP A 78 6.60 -9.34 20.32
CA ASP A 78 7.73 -9.97 21.02
C ASP A 78 8.68 -10.70 20.04
N GLU A 79 8.18 -11.06 18.86
CA GLU A 79 8.96 -11.71 17.82
C GLU A 79 9.71 -10.70 16.93
N PRO A 80 10.90 -11.06 16.41
CA PRO A 80 11.64 -10.20 15.49
C PRO A 80 10.83 -9.85 14.23
N PHE A 81 10.80 -8.57 13.88
CA PHE A 81 10.19 -8.11 12.63
C PHE A 81 11.03 -8.54 11.42
N ILE A 82 10.36 -9.02 10.37
CA ILE A 82 11.01 -9.40 9.10
C ILE A 82 11.11 -8.18 8.18
N ASN A 83 12.34 -7.77 7.91
CA ASN A 83 12.64 -6.63 7.07
C ASN A 83 12.41 -6.96 5.59
N ASN A 84 11.90 -6.00 4.81
CA ASN A 84 11.59 -6.24 3.39
C ASN A 84 12.12 -5.12 2.50
N ASP A 85 12.66 -5.51 1.35
CA ASP A 85 13.07 -4.59 0.30
C ASP A 85 11.86 -4.08 -0.49
N LEU A 86 12.00 -2.89 -1.07
CA LEU A 86 11.08 -2.33 -2.06
C LEU A 86 11.91 -1.72 -3.18
N GLU A 87 11.50 -1.99 -4.41
CA GLU A 87 12.05 -1.30 -5.59
C GLU A 87 10.90 -0.93 -6.53
N LEU A 88 10.73 0.38 -6.73
CA LEU A 88 9.90 0.95 -7.77
C LEU A 88 10.69 1.99 -8.54
N GLY A 89 10.62 1.95 -9.86
CA GLY A 89 11.41 2.81 -10.73
C GLY A 89 10.64 3.21 -12.00
N PRO A 90 11.31 3.83 -12.98
CA PRO A 90 10.67 4.28 -14.21
C PRO A 90 10.04 3.16 -15.05
N HIS A 91 10.53 1.92 -14.90
CA HIS A 91 10.12 0.74 -15.67
C HIS A 91 9.36 -0.29 -14.85
N ASN A 92 9.19 -0.09 -13.55
CA ASN A 92 8.45 -0.98 -12.65
C ASN A 92 7.79 -0.13 -11.58
N ARG A 93 6.65 0.46 -11.93
CA ARG A 93 5.95 1.44 -11.09
C ARG A 93 4.88 0.81 -10.23
N MET A 94 4.52 -0.45 -10.50
CA MET A 94 3.50 -1.16 -9.74
C MET A 94 4.01 -2.53 -9.29
N LEU A 95 3.80 -2.85 -8.02
CA LEU A 95 3.93 -4.22 -7.53
C LEU A 95 2.55 -4.84 -7.38
N MET A 96 2.34 -5.96 -8.08
CA MET A 96 1.21 -6.85 -7.88
C MET A 96 1.54 -7.80 -6.73
N ILE A 97 0.93 -7.56 -5.57
CA ILE A 97 1.24 -8.27 -4.33
C ILE A 97 0.21 -9.38 -4.11
N THR A 98 0.70 -10.62 -4.03
CA THR A 98 -0.11 -11.79 -3.71
C THR A 98 0.36 -12.49 -2.43
N GLY A 99 -0.42 -13.42 -1.93
CA GLY A 99 -0.12 -14.19 -0.72
C GLY A 99 -1.28 -14.24 0.26
N PRO A 100 -1.16 -15.04 1.33
CA PRO A 100 -2.25 -15.27 2.28
C PRO A 100 -2.64 -13.98 3.03
N ASN A 101 -3.90 -13.90 3.51
CA ASN A 101 -4.44 -12.71 4.17
C ASN A 101 -3.66 -12.31 5.44
N MET A 102 -3.06 -13.28 6.12
CA MET A 102 -2.22 -13.06 7.30
C MET A 102 -0.72 -13.07 6.97
N GLY A 103 -0.36 -13.08 5.68
CA GLY A 103 1.03 -13.14 5.22
C GLY A 103 1.80 -11.82 5.31
N GLY A 104 1.14 -10.71 5.66
CA GLY A 104 1.79 -9.40 5.87
C GLY A 104 1.64 -8.39 4.71
N LYS A 105 0.80 -8.67 3.70
CA LYS A 105 0.57 -7.76 2.54
C LYS A 105 0.27 -6.32 2.95
N SER A 106 -0.74 -6.11 3.81
CA SER A 106 -1.13 -4.77 4.28
C SER A 106 -0.03 -4.11 5.13
N THR A 107 0.73 -4.88 5.90
CA THR A 107 1.86 -4.38 6.70
C THR A 107 2.98 -3.87 5.79
N TYR A 108 3.33 -4.64 4.75
CA TYR A 108 4.32 -4.26 3.74
C TYR A 108 3.94 -2.98 2.97
N MET A 109 2.65 -2.85 2.63
CA MET A 109 2.17 -1.62 1.99
C MET A 109 2.22 -0.42 2.97
N ARG A 110 1.70 -0.58 4.19
CA ARG A 110 1.67 0.51 5.20
C ARG A 110 3.07 0.95 5.60
N GLN A 111 4.02 0.04 5.77
CA GLN A 111 5.40 0.44 6.11
C GLN A 111 6.02 1.31 5.01
N THR A 112 5.74 1.01 3.74
CA THR A 112 6.23 1.80 2.61
C THR A 112 5.72 3.24 2.69
N ALA A 113 4.40 3.42 2.90
CA ALA A 113 3.81 4.74 3.07
C ALA A 113 4.37 5.48 4.29
N LEU A 114 4.58 4.79 5.41
CA LEU A 114 5.15 5.39 6.62
C LEU A 114 6.61 5.83 6.43
N ILE A 115 7.43 5.04 5.73
CA ILE A 115 8.81 5.40 5.38
C ILE A 115 8.83 6.64 4.50
N VAL A 116 7.99 6.69 3.46
CA VAL A 116 7.88 7.86 2.58
C VAL A 116 7.40 9.09 3.34
N LEU A 117 6.42 8.95 4.22
CA LEU A 117 5.91 10.04 5.06
C LEU A 117 7.01 10.60 5.98
N LEU A 118 7.73 9.73 6.70
CA LEU A 118 8.82 10.13 7.60
C LEU A 118 9.96 10.84 6.86
N ALA A 119 10.31 10.38 5.65
CA ALA A 119 11.32 11.04 4.85
C ALA A 119 10.91 12.48 4.48
N HIS A 120 9.64 12.69 4.15
CA HIS A 120 9.10 14.00 3.78
C HIS A 120 8.83 14.93 4.97
N THR A 121 8.81 14.42 6.21
CA THR A 121 8.80 15.26 7.42
C THR A 121 10.20 15.70 7.85
N GLY A 122 11.26 15.23 7.17
CA GLY A 122 12.65 15.50 7.52
C GLY A 122 13.24 14.58 8.60
N SER A 123 12.54 13.49 8.93
CA SER A 123 13.03 12.46 9.85
C SER A 123 13.95 11.45 9.15
N PHE A 124 14.70 10.69 9.96
CA PHE A 124 15.29 9.42 9.56
C PHE A 124 14.19 8.36 9.42
N VAL A 125 14.46 7.27 8.71
CA VAL A 125 13.49 6.24 8.35
C VAL A 125 13.89 4.83 8.78
N PRO A 126 12.93 3.93 9.07
CA PRO A 126 13.19 2.57 9.54
C PRO A 126 13.58 1.63 8.39
N ALA A 127 14.79 1.79 7.88
CA ALA A 127 15.40 0.97 6.82
C ALA A 127 16.92 0.93 7.02
N ASP A 128 17.62 0.05 6.29
CA ASP A 128 19.08 0.09 6.20
C ASP A 128 19.51 1.16 5.19
N GLU A 129 18.77 1.28 4.08
CA GLU A 129 18.96 2.31 3.05
C GLU A 129 17.60 2.72 2.47
N ALA A 130 17.45 4.00 2.13
CA ALA A 130 16.25 4.49 1.45
C ALA A 130 16.60 5.61 0.45
N ILE A 131 16.26 5.41 -0.82
CA ILE A 131 16.35 6.41 -1.89
C ILE A 131 14.93 6.74 -2.34
N ILE A 132 14.51 7.98 -2.11
CA ILE A 132 13.12 8.41 -2.28
C ILE A 132 13.08 9.58 -3.25
N GLY A 133 12.46 9.34 -4.40
CA GLY A 133 12.14 10.33 -5.41
C GLY A 133 10.95 11.21 -5.04
N PRO A 134 10.48 12.06 -5.96
CA PRO A 134 9.33 12.91 -5.72
C PRO A 134 8.06 12.09 -5.44
N VAL A 135 7.44 12.31 -4.27
CA VAL A 135 6.11 11.81 -3.94
C VAL A 135 5.22 12.98 -3.51
N SER A 136 4.24 13.31 -4.33
CA SER A 136 3.34 14.46 -4.11
C SER A 136 2.17 14.12 -3.18
N GLN A 137 1.65 12.89 -3.27
CA GLN A 137 0.46 12.46 -2.56
C GLN A 137 0.54 10.96 -2.23
N ILE A 138 0.00 10.57 -1.07
CA ILE A 138 -0.20 9.17 -0.71
C ILE A 138 -1.70 8.89 -0.72
N PHE A 139 -2.11 7.95 -1.57
CA PHE A 139 -3.49 7.46 -1.65
C PHE A 139 -3.57 6.06 -1.06
N THR A 140 -4.61 5.81 -0.26
CA THR A 140 -4.82 4.49 0.35
C THR A 140 -6.25 4.06 0.13
N ARG A 141 -6.42 2.88 -0.47
CA ARG A 141 -7.62 2.06 -0.37
C ARG A 141 -7.24 0.79 0.37
N ILE A 142 -7.06 0.91 1.68
CA ILE A 142 -6.83 -0.22 2.58
C ILE A 142 -8.07 -0.30 3.46
N GLY A 143 -8.80 -1.41 3.40
CA GLY A 143 -10.07 -1.57 4.11
C GLY A 143 -9.96 -1.15 5.57
N ALA A 144 -10.72 -0.12 5.97
CA ALA A 144 -10.96 0.19 7.36
C ALA A 144 -12.03 -0.79 7.88
N SER A 145 -11.86 -1.26 9.11
CA SER A 145 -12.88 -2.01 9.87
C SER A 145 -14.25 -1.36 9.71
N ASP A 146 -15.23 -2.17 9.32
CA ASP A 146 -16.55 -1.78 8.84
C ASP A 146 -17.15 -0.53 9.49
N ASP A 147 -17.31 0.54 8.71
CA ASP A 147 -18.24 1.61 9.04
C ASP A 147 -19.66 1.19 8.64
N LEU A 148 -20.26 0.35 9.51
CA LEU A 148 -21.66 -0.09 9.40
C LEU A 148 -22.68 1.06 9.61
N THR A 149 -22.24 2.29 9.90
CA THR A 149 -23.11 3.38 10.32
C THR A 149 -23.62 4.30 9.19
N GLY A 150 -23.16 4.13 7.95
CA GLY A 150 -23.42 5.09 6.85
C GLY A 150 -24.61 4.80 5.90
N GLY A 151 -25.28 3.64 5.99
CA GLY A 151 -26.38 3.28 5.08
C GLY A 151 -26.00 3.15 3.59
N ARG A 152 -24.70 3.10 3.27
CA ARG A 152 -24.17 2.83 1.93
C ARG A 152 -23.55 1.43 1.90
N SER A 153 -23.69 0.71 0.78
CA SER A 153 -23.01 -0.58 0.58
C SER A 153 -21.49 -0.38 0.69
N THR A 154 -20.80 -1.27 1.40
CA THR A 154 -19.34 -1.30 1.55
C THR A 154 -18.64 -1.26 0.18
N PHE A 155 -19.22 -1.95 -0.81
CA PHE A 155 -18.76 -1.91 -2.19
C PHE A 155 -18.87 -0.52 -2.84
N MET A 156 -19.93 0.24 -2.57
CA MET A 156 -20.07 1.58 -3.16
C MET A 156 -19.07 2.58 -2.55
N VAL A 157 -18.75 2.44 -1.26
CA VAL A 157 -17.69 3.23 -0.61
C VAL A 157 -16.34 2.90 -1.25
N GLU A 158 -16.03 1.62 -1.37
CA GLU A 158 -14.83 1.11 -2.04
C GLU A 158 -14.66 1.66 -3.47
N MET A 159 -15.72 1.60 -4.28
CA MET A 159 -15.70 2.11 -5.65
C MET A 159 -15.56 3.63 -5.71
N THR A 160 -16.16 4.36 -4.77
CA THR A 160 -16.04 5.83 -4.71
C THR A 160 -14.63 6.26 -4.33
N GLU A 161 -14.01 5.56 -3.39
CA GLU A 161 -12.61 5.77 -3.00
C GLU A 161 -11.67 5.47 -4.17
N MET A 162 -11.84 4.33 -4.85
CA MET A 162 -11.01 4.00 -6.01
C MET A 162 -11.20 5.01 -7.15
N ALA A 163 -12.44 5.43 -7.42
CA ALA A 163 -12.71 6.46 -8.41
C ALA A 163 -12.05 7.80 -8.06
N TYR A 164 -11.97 8.16 -6.76
CA TYR A 164 -11.24 9.34 -6.31
C TYR A 164 -9.74 9.21 -6.57
N ILE A 165 -9.15 8.05 -6.26
CA ILE A 165 -7.73 7.76 -6.53
C ILE A 165 -7.45 7.90 -8.02
N LEU A 166 -8.18 7.18 -8.90
CA LEU A 166 -7.94 7.19 -10.35
C LEU A 166 -8.08 8.56 -11.02
N ARG A 167 -8.86 9.48 -10.41
CA ARG A 167 -9.09 10.83 -10.92
C ARG A 167 -8.04 11.85 -10.47
N ASN A 168 -7.44 11.65 -9.30
CA ASN A 168 -6.57 12.65 -8.67
C ASN A 168 -5.12 12.20 -8.57
N ALA A 169 -4.85 10.89 -8.61
CA ALA A 169 -3.49 10.38 -8.63
C ALA A 169 -2.74 10.86 -9.87
N THR A 170 -1.49 11.21 -9.65
CA THR A 170 -0.53 11.63 -10.67
C THR A 170 0.60 10.62 -10.74
N ARG A 171 1.51 10.80 -11.71
CA ARG A 171 2.71 9.98 -11.84
C ARG A 171 3.57 9.95 -10.56
N ASP A 172 3.60 11.06 -9.82
CA ASP A 172 4.37 11.21 -8.56
C ASP A 172 3.52 10.88 -7.33
N SER A 173 2.41 10.17 -7.48
CA SER A 173 1.63 9.66 -6.35
C SER A 173 2.11 8.29 -5.92
N LEU A 174 2.04 8.01 -4.62
CA LEU A 174 2.14 6.66 -4.06
C LEU A 174 0.71 6.15 -3.77
N VAL A 175 0.32 5.05 -4.40
CA VAL A 175 -1.02 4.48 -4.32
C VAL A 175 -0.96 3.09 -3.69
N LEU A 176 -1.72 2.87 -2.63
CA LEU A 176 -1.83 1.60 -1.93
C LEU A 176 -3.26 1.08 -2.12
N VAL A 177 -3.41 -0.07 -2.77
CA VAL A 177 -4.71 -0.72 -2.97
C VAL A 177 -4.68 -2.09 -2.32
N ASP A 178 -5.63 -2.37 -1.43
CA ASP A 178 -5.75 -3.64 -0.74
C ASP A 178 -7.09 -4.31 -1.06
N GLU A 179 -6.99 -5.43 -1.78
CA GLU A 179 -8.08 -6.38 -1.99
C GLU A 179 -9.37 -5.76 -2.56
N ILE A 180 -9.23 -4.91 -3.59
CA ILE A 180 -10.39 -4.27 -4.22
C ILE A 180 -11.28 -5.27 -4.98
N GLY A 181 -12.60 -5.07 -4.96
CA GLY A 181 -13.59 -5.83 -5.73
C GLY A 181 -14.25 -6.98 -4.96
N ARG A 182 -13.97 -7.14 -3.65
CA ARG A 182 -14.50 -8.26 -2.85
C ARG A 182 -15.99 -8.18 -2.53
N GLY A 183 -16.58 -6.98 -2.55
CA GLY A 183 -17.96 -6.74 -2.15
C GLY A 183 -19.03 -7.01 -3.23
N THR A 184 -18.67 -7.60 -4.37
CA THR A 184 -19.56 -7.82 -5.52
C THR A 184 -19.40 -9.23 -6.12
N SER A 185 -20.06 -9.51 -7.25
CA SER A 185 -19.88 -10.78 -7.98
C SER A 185 -18.40 -11.00 -8.32
N THR A 186 -17.92 -12.24 -8.24
CA THR A 186 -16.50 -12.55 -8.41
C THR A 186 -15.94 -12.04 -9.74
N PHE A 187 -16.70 -12.18 -10.82
CA PHE A 187 -16.28 -11.72 -12.15
C PHE A 187 -16.33 -10.21 -12.32
N ASP A 188 -17.35 -9.54 -11.76
CA ASP A 188 -17.40 -8.07 -11.80
C ASP A 188 -16.26 -7.46 -10.97
N GLY A 189 -16.00 -8.02 -9.79
CA GLY A 189 -14.92 -7.60 -8.90
C GLY A 189 -13.55 -7.77 -9.56
N LEU A 190 -13.32 -8.95 -10.17
CA LEU A 190 -12.11 -9.24 -10.93
C LEU A 190 -11.92 -8.26 -12.09
N ALA A 191 -12.94 -8.06 -12.93
CA ALA A 191 -12.87 -7.19 -14.10
C ALA A 191 -12.61 -5.72 -13.73
N LEU A 192 -13.21 -5.24 -12.64
CA LEU A 192 -12.99 -3.90 -12.11
C LEU A 192 -11.57 -3.76 -11.54
N ALA A 193 -11.13 -4.71 -10.71
CA ALA A 193 -9.78 -4.70 -10.15
C ALA A 193 -8.71 -4.71 -11.26
N TRP A 194 -8.90 -5.55 -12.27
CA TRP A 194 -8.05 -5.63 -13.46
C TRP A 194 -7.96 -4.29 -14.19
N SER A 195 -9.12 -3.70 -14.50
CA SER A 195 -9.19 -2.42 -15.22
C SER A 195 -8.57 -1.28 -14.42
N CYS A 196 -8.77 -1.27 -13.10
CA CYS A 196 -8.17 -0.28 -12.20
C CYS A 196 -6.64 -0.42 -12.12
N ALA A 197 -6.12 -1.64 -12.05
CA ALA A 197 -4.68 -1.89 -12.03
C ALA A 197 -4.02 -1.44 -13.34
N LEU A 198 -4.61 -1.79 -14.49
CA LEU A 198 -4.14 -1.32 -15.81
C LEU A 198 -4.15 0.20 -15.90
N ASP A 199 -5.25 0.86 -15.51
CA ASP A 199 -5.37 2.31 -15.60
C ASP A 199 -4.34 3.04 -14.70
N LEU A 200 -4.06 2.50 -13.51
CA LEU A 200 -3.00 3.00 -12.62
C LEU A 200 -1.60 2.83 -13.22
N ALA A 201 -1.31 1.71 -13.89
CA ALA A 201 0.03 1.44 -14.42
C ALA A 201 0.30 2.09 -15.79
N GLU A 202 -0.72 2.24 -16.62
CA GLU A 202 -0.57 2.72 -18.01
C GLU A 202 -0.89 4.21 -18.14
N ARG A 203 -2.06 4.64 -17.64
CA ARG A 203 -2.51 6.04 -17.80
C ARG A 203 -1.98 6.94 -16.69
N VAL A 204 -2.12 6.53 -15.43
CA VAL A 204 -1.69 7.34 -14.28
C VAL A 204 -0.17 7.23 -14.09
N GLN A 205 0.36 6.01 -14.22
CA GLN A 205 1.75 5.67 -13.98
C GLN A 205 2.22 6.08 -12.57
N SER A 206 1.40 5.91 -11.54
CA SER A 206 1.80 6.19 -10.15
C SER A 206 2.70 5.09 -9.59
N PHE A 207 3.49 5.40 -8.56
CA PHE A 207 4.06 4.36 -7.70
C PHE A 207 2.91 3.63 -7.02
N SER A 208 2.80 2.32 -7.21
CA SER A 208 1.60 1.58 -6.82
C SER A 208 1.95 0.26 -6.14
N LEU A 209 1.32 -0.01 -5.01
CA LEU A 209 1.33 -1.31 -4.35
C LEU A 209 -0.09 -1.85 -4.38
N PHE A 210 -0.31 -2.92 -5.15
CA PHE A 210 -1.62 -3.46 -5.43
C PHE A 210 -1.72 -4.88 -4.88
N SER A 211 -2.26 -5.00 -3.67
CA SER A 211 -2.55 -6.28 -3.02
C SER A 211 -3.87 -6.86 -3.54
N THR A 212 -3.84 -8.13 -3.95
CA THR A 212 -5.00 -8.83 -4.49
C THR A 212 -5.09 -10.27 -4.00
N HIS A 213 -6.32 -10.79 -3.98
CA HIS A 213 -6.63 -12.21 -3.77
C HIS A 213 -7.00 -12.91 -5.09
N TYR A 214 -7.18 -12.14 -6.17
CA TYR A 214 -7.42 -12.66 -7.51
C TYR A 214 -6.09 -13.10 -8.13
N PHE A 215 -5.93 -14.40 -8.34
CA PHE A 215 -4.72 -14.95 -8.94
C PHE A 215 -4.61 -14.57 -10.42
N GLU A 216 -5.74 -14.39 -11.11
CA GLU A 216 -5.79 -14.01 -12.51
C GLU A 216 -5.03 -12.70 -12.80
N LEU A 217 -5.02 -11.78 -11.82
CA LEU A 217 -4.29 -10.50 -11.92
C LEU A 217 -2.77 -10.67 -11.98
N THR A 218 -2.22 -11.83 -11.62
CA THR A 218 -0.77 -12.07 -11.73
C THR A 218 -0.29 -12.21 -13.16
N SER A 219 -1.20 -12.36 -14.13
CA SER A 219 -0.86 -12.33 -15.55
C SER A 219 -0.64 -10.91 -16.08
N LEU A 220 -1.07 -9.87 -15.36
CA LEU A 220 -0.94 -8.47 -15.79
C LEU A 220 0.52 -8.05 -16.03
N PRO A 221 1.49 -8.35 -15.14
CA PRO A 221 2.91 -8.07 -15.38
C PRO A 221 3.49 -8.69 -16.66
N GLU A 222 2.93 -9.80 -17.16
CA GLU A 222 3.38 -10.40 -18.42
C GLU A 222 2.96 -9.56 -19.64
N SER A 223 1.86 -8.81 -19.51
CA SER A 223 1.28 -7.98 -20.56
C SER A 223 1.68 -6.50 -20.48
N SER A 224 2.10 -6.02 -19.31
CA SER A 224 2.42 -4.62 -19.05
C SER A 224 3.82 -4.49 -18.45
N GLY A 225 4.75 -3.90 -19.21
CA GLY A 225 6.15 -3.77 -18.81
C GLY A 225 6.44 -2.75 -17.71
N ASN A 226 5.42 -2.28 -16.98
CA ASN A 226 5.53 -1.33 -15.86
C ASN A 226 5.10 -1.95 -14.51
N MET A 227 4.82 -3.25 -14.48
CA MET A 227 4.37 -3.96 -13.29
C MET A 227 5.27 -5.17 -13.01
N ASP A 228 5.48 -5.49 -11.74
CA ASP A 228 6.16 -6.71 -11.32
C ASP A 228 5.28 -7.49 -10.34
N ASN A 229 5.33 -8.83 -10.40
CA ASN A 229 4.72 -9.66 -9.36
C ASN A 229 5.65 -9.80 -8.16
N VAL A 230 5.09 -9.69 -6.98
CA VAL A 230 5.70 -10.12 -5.73
C VAL A 230 4.69 -10.91 -4.89
N HIS A 231 5.19 -11.71 -3.97
CA HIS A 231 4.34 -12.42 -3.03
C HIS A 231 4.96 -12.51 -1.65
N LEU A 232 4.10 -12.71 -0.65
CA LEU A 232 4.53 -13.09 0.70
C LEU A 232 4.34 -14.59 0.88
N ASP A 233 5.43 -15.24 1.28
CA ASP A 233 5.53 -16.70 1.35
C ASP A 233 4.99 -17.26 2.68
N ALA A 234 4.58 -18.52 2.64
CA ALA A 234 4.14 -19.27 3.80
C ALA A 234 4.57 -20.73 3.64
N ILE A 235 5.11 -21.32 4.70
CA ILE A 235 5.57 -22.71 4.70
C ILE A 235 4.66 -23.57 5.57
N GLU A 236 4.51 -24.83 5.19
CA GLU A 236 3.89 -25.84 6.03
C GLU A 236 4.99 -26.53 6.85
N HIS A 237 4.82 -26.54 8.17
CA HIS A 237 5.70 -27.26 9.10
C HIS A 237 4.82 -28.00 10.12
N ASP A 238 4.99 -29.31 10.21
CA ASP A 238 4.25 -30.18 11.14
C ASP A 238 2.71 -30.03 11.11
N GLY A 239 2.16 -29.69 9.94
CA GLY A 239 0.71 -29.51 9.73
C GLY A 239 0.19 -28.12 10.11
N GLU A 240 1.06 -27.21 10.54
CA GLU A 240 0.79 -25.79 10.78
C GLU A 240 1.35 -24.93 9.63
N VAL A 241 0.69 -23.81 9.36
CA VAL A 241 1.19 -22.81 8.39
C VAL A 241 1.95 -21.75 9.14
N VAL A 242 3.23 -21.59 8.80
CA VAL A 242 4.09 -20.52 9.30
C VAL A 242 4.23 -19.47 8.21
N PHE A 243 3.81 -18.24 8.52
CA PHE A 243 3.99 -17.10 7.62
C PHE A 243 5.42 -16.58 7.73
N LEU A 244 6.13 -16.49 6.61
CA LEU A 244 7.53 -16.04 6.61
C LEU A 244 7.66 -14.52 6.65
N TYR A 245 6.58 -13.80 6.30
CA TYR A 245 6.53 -12.33 6.21
C TYR A 245 7.58 -11.69 5.27
N GLU A 246 8.28 -12.52 4.50
CA GLU A 246 9.29 -12.12 3.51
C GLU A 246 8.64 -11.95 2.14
N VAL A 247 8.90 -10.81 1.50
CA VAL A 247 8.47 -10.48 0.14
C VAL A 247 9.46 -11.07 -0.85
N LYS A 248 8.97 -11.90 -1.75
CA LYS A 248 9.75 -12.55 -2.81
C LYS A 248 9.24 -12.16 -4.20
N PRO A 249 10.13 -12.09 -5.20
CA PRO A 249 9.72 -11.83 -6.58
C PRO A 249 8.89 -12.98 -7.16
N GLY A 250 8.04 -12.66 -8.13
CA GLY A 250 7.14 -13.59 -8.79
C GLY A 250 5.78 -13.72 -8.06
N PRO A 251 4.79 -14.35 -8.71
CA PRO A 251 3.48 -14.58 -8.11
C PRO A 251 3.53 -15.73 -7.09
N ALA A 252 2.56 -15.75 -6.17
CA ALA A 252 2.40 -16.89 -5.26
C ALA A 252 1.98 -18.15 -6.02
N ASN A 253 2.57 -19.31 -5.72
CA ASN A 253 2.28 -20.54 -6.47
C ASN A 253 0.96 -21.23 -6.06
N GLN A 254 0.41 -20.92 -4.87
CA GLN A 254 -0.77 -21.59 -4.30
C GLN A 254 -1.55 -20.68 -3.34
N SER A 255 -2.85 -20.95 -3.18
CA SER A 255 -3.69 -20.36 -2.15
C SER A 255 -3.71 -21.23 -0.89
N TYR A 256 -3.47 -20.62 0.28
CA TYR A 256 -3.41 -21.32 1.57
C TYR A 256 -4.73 -21.32 2.35
N GLY A 257 -5.87 -21.10 1.67
CA GLY A 257 -7.17 -20.91 2.32
C GLY A 257 -7.64 -22.09 3.17
N LEU A 258 -7.45 -23.33 2.69
CA LEU A 258 -7.83 -24.54 3.44
C LEU A 258 -6.94 -24.75 4.67
N GLN A 259 -5.68 -24.35 4.59
CA GLN A 259 -4.71 -24.51 5.66
C GLN A 259 -4.93 -23.47 6.77
N VAL A 260 -5.28 -22.23 6.40
CA VAL A 260 -5.74 -21.22 7.37
C VAL A 260 -7.02 -21.67 8.06
N ALA A 261 -7.94 -22.33 7.35
CA ALA A 261 -9.13 -22.93 7.95
C ALA A 261 -8.81 -24.05 8.95
N ARG A 262 -7.76 -24.85 8.70
CA ARG A 262 -7.27 -25.84 9.67
C ARG A 262 -6.75 -25.18 10.94
N LEU A 263 -5.96 -24.11 10.83
CA LEU A 263 -5.47 -23.32 11.96
C LEU A 263 -6.63 -22.71 12.78
N ALA A 264 -7.71 -22.30 12.10
CA ALA A 264 -8.92 -21.81 12.76
C ALA A 264 -9.73 -22.91 13.49
N GLY A 265 -9.32 -24.17 13.39
CA GLY A 265 -9.96 -25.30 14.06
C GLY A 265 -11.15 -25.91 13.32
N ILE A 266 -11.25 -25.71 11.99
CA ILE A 266 -12.28 -26.38 11.20
C ILE A 266 -12.06 -27.91 11.20
N PRO A 267 -13.10 -28.74 11.46
CA PRO A 267 -12.98 -30.19 11.48
C PRO A 267 -12.36 -30.79 10.22
N GLU A 268 -11.47 -31.77 10.38
CA GLU A 268 -10.73 -32.39 9.26
C GLU A 268 -11.66 -33.03 8.22
N SER A 269 -12.83 -33.54 8.62
CA SER A 269 -13.83 -34.06 7.67
C SER A 269 -14.32 -32.98 6.69
N ILE A 270 -14.52 -31.74 7.16
CA ILE A 270 -14.92 -30.62 6.31
C ILE A 270 -13.76 -30.19 5.41
N LEU A 271 -12.52 -30.20 5.91
CA LEU A 271 -11.33 -29.84 5.13
C LEU A 271 -11.08 -30.83 3.99
N ILE A 272 -11.27 -32.14 4.24
CA ILE A 272 -11.17 -33.19 3.21
C ILE A 272 -12.21 -32.95 2.11
N ASP A 273 -13.47 -32.72 2.49
CA ASP A 273 -14.56 -32.43 1.54
C ASP A 273 -14.30 -31.15 0.74
N ALA A 274 -13.82 -30.10 1.41
CA ALA A 274 -13.50 -28.83 0.78
C ALA A 274 -12.33 -28.96 -0.21
N LYS A 275 -11.31 -29.77 0.12
CA LYS A 275 -10.19 -30.08 -0.78
C LYS A 275 -10.66 -30.79 -2.05
N GLN A 276 -11.55 -31.77 -1.93
CA GLN A 276 -12.13 -32.46 -3.08
C GLN A 276 -12.91 -31.50 -3.99
N ARG A 277 -13.72 -30.61 -3.39
CA ARG A 277 -14.47 -29.60 -4.15
C ARG A 277 -13.55 -28.60 -4.85
N LEU A 278 -12.48 -28.16 -4.18
CA LEU A 278 -11.49 -27.26 -4.76
C LEU A 278 -10.83 -27.88 -6.00
N SER A 279 -10.38 -29.13 -5.91
CA SER A 279 -9.79 -29.84 -7.05
C SER A 279 -10.75 -29.95 -8.25
N ASN A 280 -12.06 -30.14 -8.00
CA ASN A 280 -13.05 -30.16 -9.06
C ASN A 280 -13.26 -28.77 -9.70
N LEU A 281 -13.23 -27.69 -8.91
CA LEU A 281 -13.35 -26.33 -9.40
C LEU A 281 -12.12 -25.90 -10.21
N GLU A 282 -10.92 -26.25 -9.77
CA GLU A 282 -9.66 -26.00 -10.50
C GLU A 282 -9.64 -26.75 -11.83
N GLN A 283 -10.09 -28.01 -11.86
CA GLN A 283 -10.21 -28.79 -13.10
C GLN A 283 -11.27 -28.21 -14.06
N GLY A 284 -12.38 -27.69 -13.52
CA GLY A 284 -13.39 -26.98 -14.30
C GLY A 284 -12.86 -25.68 -14.90
N HIS A 285 -12.13 -24.89 -14.12
CA HIS A 285 -11.50 -23.64 -14.58
C HIS A 285 -10.44 -23.87 -15.66
N LEU A 286 -9.59 -24.90 -15.53
CA LEU A 286 -8.62 -25.26 -16.56
C LEU A 286 -9.30 -25.67 -17.88
N GLN A 287 -10.44 -26.36 -17.82
CA GLN A 287 -11.22 -26.71 -19.01
C GLN A 287 -11.90 -25.48 -19.64
N ASP A 288 -12.42 -24.55 -18.85
CA ASP A 288 -13.04 -23.33 -19.36
C ASP A 288 -12.02 -22.34 -19.94
N ILE A 289 -10.81 -22.23 -19.35
CA ILE A 289 -9.70 -21.45 -19.92
C ILE A 289 -9.25 -22.06 -21.26
N SER A 290 -9.12 -23.38 -21.36
CA SER A 290 -8.76 -24.05 -22.62
C SER A 290 -9.81 -23.81 -23.72
N LYS A 291 -11.12 -23.84 -23.38
CA LYS A 291 -12.22 -23.55 -24.31
C LYS A 291 -12.32 -22.07 -24.70
N GLN A 292 -12.00 -21.14 -23.81
CA GLN A 292 -11.97 -19.70 -24.12
C GLN A 292 -10.77 -19.34 -24.99
N THR A 293 -9.63 -20.00 -24.80
CA THR A 293 -8.45 -19.84 -25.69
C THR A 293 -8.78 -20.35 -27.11
N ASP A 294 -9.54 -21.44 -27.22
CA ASP A 294 -10.06 -21.96 -28.50
C ASP A 294 -11.20 -21.12 -29.11
N GLN A 295 -11.93 -20.33 -28.33
CA GLN A 295 -12.92 -19.38 -28.84
C GLN A 295 -12.31 -18.03 -29.26
N LEU A 296 -11.22 -17.60 -28.64
CA LEU A 296 -10.46 -16.42 -29.05
C LEU A 296 -9.71 -16.65 -30.38
N THR A 297 -9.30 -17.89 -30.69
CA THR A 297 -8.77 -18.26 -32.01
C THR A 297 -9.84 -18.36 -33.11
N ILE A 298 -11.13 -18.42 -32.77
CA ILE A 298 -12.23 -18.29 -33.75
C ILE A 298 -12.44 -16.82 -34.18
N PHE A 299 -12.00 -15.85 -33.38
CA PHE A 299 -12.03 -14.42 -33.74
C PHE A 299 -10.70 -13.87 -34.29
N SER A 300 -9.66 -14.70 -34.44
CA SER A 300 -8.49 -14.35 -35.25
C SER A 300 -8.84 -14.50 -36.73
N ASP A 301 -9.52 -13.48 -37.25
CA ASP A 301 -9.68 -13.23 -38.68
C ASP A 301 -8.27 -13.09 -39.32
N PRO A 302 -7.87 -13.98 -40.26
CA PRO A 302 -6.54 -13.92 -40.89
C PRO A 302 -6.29 -12.62 -41.67
N ASP A 303 -7.33 -11.81 -41.93
CA ASP A 303 -7.27 -10.67 -42.84
C ASP A 303 -7.30 -9.28 -42.18
N ARG A 304 -7.15 -9.19 -40.84
CA ARG A 304 -6.87 -7.89 -40.21
C ARG A 304 -5.37 -7.69 -40.08
N GLU A 305 -4.78 -7.02 -41.07
CA GLU A 305 -3.47 -6.35 -40.95
C GLU A 305 -3.67 -4.86 -40.57
N PRO A 306 -3.54 -4.47 -39.29
CA PRO A 306 -3.41 -3.05 -38.92
C PRO A 306 -2.08 -2.45 -39.41
N LEU A 307 -1.07 -3.31 -39.62
CA LEU A 307 0.32 -2.90 -39.93
C LEU A 307 0.55 -2.51 -41.40
N LYS A 308 -0.26 -3.00 -42.37
CA LYS A 308 -0.16 -2.53 -43.78
C LYS A 308 -0.69 -1.12 -43.98
N ARG A 309 -1.76 -0.73 -43.28
CA ARG A 309 -2.32 0.63 -43.36
C ARG A 309 -1.40 1.69 -42.75
N LEU A 310 -0.62 1.32 -41.72
CA LEU A 310 0.34 2.24 -41.11
C LEU A 310 1.58 2.48 -42.00
N ARG A 311 2.02 1.46 -42.78
CA ARG A 311 3.11 1.61 -43.76
C ARG A 311 2.74 2.51 -44.94
N GLN A 312 1.51 2.42 -45.45
CA GLN A 312 1.05 3.30 -46.54
C GLN A 312 0.89 4.77 -46.15
N TYR A 313 0.77 5.09 -44.85
CA TYR A 313 0.69 6.47 -44.36
C TYR A 313 2.06 7.11 -44.08
N LEU A 314 3.14 6.31 -44.03
CA LEU A 314 4.49 6.78 -43.74
C LEU A 314 5.40 6.87 -44.97
N GLU A 315 4.95 6.34 -46.11
CA GLU A 315 5.69 6.38 -47.39
C GLU A 315 5.00 7.24 -48.47
N GLY A 316 4.05 8.11 -48.09
CA GLY A 316 3.34 9.05 -48.96
C GLY A 316 3.61 10.51 -48.61
#